data_AF-A0A8I2YF12-F1
#
_entry.id   AF-A0A8I2YF12-F1
#
_cell.length_a   1.000
_cell.length_b   1.000
_cell.length_c   1.000
_cell.angle_alpha   90.00
_cell.angle_beta   90.00
_cell.angle_gamma   90.00
#
_symmetry.space_group_name_H-M   'P 1'
#
loop_
_entity.id
_entity.type
_entity.pdbx_description
1 polymer ?
#
loop_
_entity_poly.entity_id
_entity_poly.type
_entity_poly.pdbx_seq_one_letter_code
_entity_poly.pdbx_strand_id
1 'polypeptide(L)'
;MVRAVDVLDALQSRAYGLYQPGSALHATNNGTLSEAEVELEKQSKQTTEELMVSARNPRAFRDSTLRIPKTNDLPEPISPGVGDEDLIDMSLRDQKERIIKVLEMLIDFQSFLNISQGESNARPESEHEKSMLEKQFFVYQQFARRIIFHEPTLFMKSLGRVSFKDLILGDDFSIEDLERFLRLFLRPMEFPLKWFKDAVLDALAISRHGTAANIGSVEGRFPLLGGWVFNRSHTARMPNEAWWLLLKVLRPPADVENRFVRLCNNFEDLVGFLSFAALGLVPNPSFCQSPSHFDADDSGLSRIPLSQSGIIVADMVSIDRPPHMRGPVPSTRRATQRGCIVWAEVESRTYMFGAVRHERNEFVEGFLRELRARPDLFQVVLRSDTDPARKVEMFGSGPSNNEALPAMRARNFEAPFSRSPPSTGGTWEVALSVMDVLYGTQKPMGLEGYLTALERQSKGWFFRFKTFPVTYFLILDTVPYRSQSVLARNVAWAALRAGGHADGEYTLRKYAVASDKLFARCARERLGWMPEGLWETTKLQDQI
;
A
#
# COMPACT_ATOMS: atom_id res chain seq x y z
N MET A 1 -33.43 -8.41 -20.43
CA MET A 1 -32.54 -9.60 -20.48
C MET A 1 -32.08 -10.04 -19.10
N VAL A 2 -31.49 -9.19 -18.25
CA VAL A 2 -31.06 -9.58 -16.87
C VAL A 2 -32.17 -10.27 -16.07
N ARG A 3 -33.38 -9.70 -16.02
CA ARG A 3 -34.54 -10.33 -15.36
C ARG A 3 -34.91 -11.72 -15.90
N ALA A 4 -34.66 -11.99 -17.18
CA ALA A 4 -34.97 -13.30 -17.76
C ALA A 4 -33.97 -14.36 -17.31
N VAL A 5 -32.68 -13.98 -17.21
CA VAL A 5 -31.64 -14.84 -16.62
C VAL A 5 -31.92 -15.11 -15.15
N ASP A 6 -32.31 -14.08 -14.37
CA ASP A 6 -32.62 -14.26 -12.95
C ASP A 6 -33.84 -15.16 -12.72
N VAL A 7 -34.88 -15.04 -13.55
CA VAL A 7 -36.07 -15.89 -13.48
C VAL A 7 -35.74 -17.33 -13.88
N LEU A 8 -34.96 -17.53 -14.94
CA LEU A 8 -34.56 -18.85 -15.40
C LEU A 8 -33.67 -19.55 -14.37
N ASP A 9 -32.72 -18.83 -13.78
CA ASP A 9 -31.90 -19.35 -12.70
C ASP A 9 -32.72 -19.65 -11.44
N ALA A 10 -33.66 -18.79 -11.06
CA ALA A 10 -34.54 -19.05 -9.91
C ALA A 10 -35.41 -20.29 -10.14
N LEU A 11 -35.86 -20.52 -11.38
CA LEU A 11 -36.58 -21.74 -11.75
C LEU A 11 -35.67 -22.97 -11.71
N GLN A 12 -34.45 -22.88 -12.23
CA GLN A 12 -33.47 -23.98 -12.23
C GLN A 12 -32.98 -24.32 -10.82
N SER A 13 -32.63 -23.34 -9.98
CA SER A 13 -32.29 -23.57 -8.56
C SER A 13 -33.48 -24.14 -7.79
N ARG A 14 -34.72 -23.73 -8.09
CA ARG A 14 -35.90 -24.30 -7.45
C ARG A 14 -36.15 -25.74 -7.89
N ALA A 15 -35.96 -26.05 -9.17
CA ALA A 15 -36.03 -27.42 -9.70
C ALA A 15 -34.94 -28.31 -9.09
N TYR A 16 -33.71 -27.80 -9.01
CA TYR A 16 -32.60 -28.48 -8.35
C TYR A 16 -32.85 -28.69 -6.84
N GLY A 17 -33.34 -27.67 -6.14
CA GLY A 17 -33.71 -27.79 -4.73
C GLY A 17 -34.89 -28.74 -4.46
N LEU A 18 -35.76 -28.98 -5.45
CA LEU A 18 -36.80 -30.03 -5.38
C LEU A 18 -36.22 -31.43 -5.62
N TYR A 19 -35.05 -31.53 -6.24
CA TYR A 19 -34.38 -32.78 -6.60
C TYR A 19 -33.40 -33.27 -5.53
N GLN A 20 -32.77 -32.36 -4.77
CA GLN A 20 -31.73 -32.70 -3.79
C GLN A 20 -32.31 -33.34 -2.50
N PRO A 21 -31.99 -34.60 -2.15
CA PRO A 21 -32.43 -35.22 -0.92
C PRO A 21 -31.88 -34.48 0.31
N GLY A 22 -32.77 -34.07 1.22
CA GLY A 22 -32.41 -33.27 2.41
C GLY A 22 -32.63 -31.76 2.29
N SER A 23 -32.94 -31.26 1.08
CA SER A 23 -33.47 -29.91 0.90
C SER A 23 -34.87 -29.80 1.55
N ALA A 24 -35.14 -28.69 2.22
CA ALA A 24 -36.48 -28.41 2.77
C ALA A 24 -37.57 -28.42 1.67
N LEU A 25 -37.20 -28.11 0.42
CA LEU A 25 -38.09 -28.12 -0.74
C LEU A 25 -38.34 -29.54 -1.28
N HIS A 26 -37.32 -30.41 -1.28
CA HIS A 26 -37.46 -31.83 -1.61
C HIS A 26 -38.37 -32.57 -0.62
N ALA A 27 -38.25 -32.25 0.68
CA ALA A 27 -39.13 -32.80 1.72
C ALA A 27 -40.61 -32.40 1.51
N THR A 28 -40.88 -31.18 1.03
CA THR A 28 -42.25 -30.75 0.70
C THR A 28 -42.82 -31.39 -0.58
N ASN A 29 -41.98 -31.87 -1.51
CA ASN A 29 -42.42 -32.52 -2.73
C ASN A 29 -42.64 -34.03 -2.54
N ASN A 30 -41.76 -34.67 -1.75
CA ASN A 30 -41.84 -36.11 -1.44
C ASN A 30 -42.77 -36.42 -0.25
N GLY A 31 -43.31 -35.41 0.44
CA GLY A 31 -44.38 -35.57 1.43
C GLY A 31 -45.69 -36.16 0.87
N THR A 32 -45.76 -36.40 -0.45
CA THR A 32 -46.92 -37.00 -1.15
C THR A 32 -46.62 -38.34 -1.83
N LEU A 33 -45.41 -38.89 -1.75
CA LEU A 33 -45.10 -40.21 -2.32
C LEU A 33 -44.38 -41.11 -1.32
N SER A 34 -45.24 -41.84 -0.61
CA SER A 34 -45.09 -43.21 -0.11
C SER A 34 -43.83 -43.58 0.66
N GLU A 35 -44.07 -43.78 1.95
CA GLU A 35 -43.50 -44.83 2.79
C GLU A 35 -43.37 -46.16 2.02
N ALA A 36 -42.19 -46.49 1.52
CA ALA A 36 -41.72 -47.85 1.24
C ALA A 36 -40.28 -47.73 0.72
N GLU A 37 -39.46 -48.75 0.99
CA GLU A 37 -38.07 -48.87 0.48
C GLU A 37 -37.01 -48.07 1.26
N VAL A 38 -37.11 -48.17 2.59
CA VAL A 38 -35.91 -48.20 3.45
C VAL A 38 -35.60 -49.67 3.72
N GLU A 39 -34.66 -50.25 2.95
CA GLU A 39 -33.71 -51.29 3.36
C GLU A 39 -33.05 -51.88 2.10
N LEU A 40 -31.74 -52.18 2.19
CA LEU A 40 -30.79 -52.55 1.12
C LEU A 40 -30.22 -51.32 0.39
N GLU A 41 -28.93 -50.98 0.43
CA GLU A 41 -27.71 -51.79 0.42
C GLU A 41 -26.56 -51.07 1.17
N LYS A 42 -26.00 -51.76 2.16
CA LYS A 42 -24.64 -51.52 2.62
C LYS A 42 -23.70 -52.40 1.80
N GLN A 43 -22.52 -51.83 1.51
CA GLN A 43 -21.27 -52.46 1.05
C GLN A 43 -21.03 -52.48 -0.48
N SER A 44 -20.14 -51.60 -0.96
CA SER A 44 -18.93 -52.01 -1.70
C SER A 44 -18.19 -50.82 -2.35
N LYS A 45 -16.92 -50.65 -1.91
CA LYS A 45 -15.71 -50.26 -2.67
C LYS A 45 -15.50 -48.80 -3.11
N GLN A 46 -14.59 -48.18 -2.34
CA GLN A 46 -13.47 -47.31 -2.75
C GLN A 46 -13.46 -46.79 -4.19
N THR A 47 -13.55 -45.47 -4.34
CA THR A 47 -12.99 -44.71 -5.48
C THR A 47 -12.58 -43.29 -5.05
N THR A 48 -11.63 -42.71 -5.79
CA THR A 48 -11.33 -41.26 -5.93
C THR A 48 -10.91 -40.43 -4.71
N GLU A 49 -10.84 -40.98 -3.51
CA GLU A 49 -10.28 -40.25 -2.35
C GLU A 49 -8.74 -40.14 -2.41
N GLU A 50 -8.06 -41.07 -3.09
CA GLU A 50 -6.59 -41.03 -3.19
C GLU A 50 -6.07 -40.00 -4.22
N LEU A 51 -6.94 -39.40 -5.04
CA LEU A 51 -6.57 -38.30 -5.94
C LEU A 51 -6.79 -36.89 -5.32
N MET A 52 -7.51 -36.79 -4.19
CA MET A 52 -7.71 -35.53 -3.46
C MET A 52 -6.65 -35.23 -2.40
N VAL A 53 -5.70 -36.16 -2.15
CA VAL A 53 -4.65 -35.97 -1.13
C VAL A 53 -3.51 -35.06 -1.60
N SER A 54 -3.45 -34.69 -2.89
CA SER A 54 -2.43 -33.74 -3.40
C SER A 54 -2.80 -32.25 -3.25
N ALA A 55 -3.93 -31.92 -2.60
CA ALA A 55 -4.34 -30.53 -2.35
C ALA A 55 -4.18 -30.07 -0.88
N ARG A 56 -3.53 -30.87 -0.03
CA ARG A 56 -3.29 -30.51 1.39
C ARG A 56 -1.82 -30.24 1.69
N ASN A 57 -1.33 -29.10 1.21
CA ASN A 57 -0.47 -28.23 2.04
C ASN A 57 -0.31 -26.84 1.42
N PRO A 58 -0.83 -25.81 2.11
CA PRO A 58 0.01 -24.66 2.38
C PRO A 58 -0.14 -24.24 3.84
N ARG A 59 0.81 -24.67 4.68
CA ARG A 59 1.06 -23.98 5.96
C ARG A 59 1.67 -22.61 5.65
N ALA A 60 0.80 -21.62 5.44
CA ALA A 60 0.92 -20.21 5.85
C ALA A 60 -0.26 -19.41 5.28
N PHE A 61 -1.49 -19.76 5.70
CA PHE A 61 -2.70 -18.97 5.47
C PHE A 61 -3.27 -18.57 6.84
N ARG A 62 -2.51 -17.73 7.53
CA ARG A 62 -2.80 -17.04 8.79
C ARG A 62 -2.08 -15.69 8.63
N ASP A 63 -2.73 -14.54 8.52
CA ASP A 63 -3.94 -14.11 9.20
C ASP A 63 -4.78 -13.12 8.37
N SER A 64 -6.10 -13.26 8.52
CA SER A 64 -7.15 -12.28 8.22
C SER A 64 -7.32 -11.73 6.79
N THR A 65 -8.11 -12.43 5.98
CA THR A 65 -9.29 -11.86 5.29
C THR A 65 -10.17 -13.02 4.82
N LEU A 66 -11.48 -12.92 5.10
CA LEU A 66 -12.54 -13.89 4.78
C LEU A 66 -12.48 -15.19 5.59
N ARG A 67 -13.02 -15.13 6.82
CA ARG A 67 -13.55 -16.33 7.48
C ARG A 67 -14.77 -16.79 6.68
N ILE A 68 -14.55 -17.69 5.72
CA ILE A 68 -15.62 -18.47 5.12
C ILE A 68 -16.22 -19.31 6.25
N PRO A 69 -17.53 -19.23 6.54
CA PRO A 69 -18.13 -20.04 7.58
C PRO A 69 -17.99 -21.53 7.21
N LYS A 70 -17.40 -22.29 8.13
CA LYS A 70 -17.41 -23.76 8.10
C LYS A 70 -18.83 -24.24 8.42
N THR A 71 -19.68 -24.35 7.41
CA THR A 71 -20.85 -25.24 7.48
C THR A 71 -20.37 -26.66 7.22
N ASN A 72 -20.06 -27.37 8.31
CA ASN A 72 -20.20 -28.83 8.34
C ASN A 72 -21.71 -29.09 8.28
N ASP A 73 -22.20 -29.54 7.13
CA ASP A 73 -23.43 -30.31 6.92
C ASP A 73 -23.71 -30.26 5.41
N LEU A 74 -23.11 -31.19 4.67
CA LEU A 74 -23.47 -31.47 3.28
C LEU A 74 -23.77 -32.98 3.19
N PRO A 75 -24.87 -33.39 2.52
CA PRO A 75 -25.21 -34.79 2.33
C PRO A 75 -24.14 -35.50 1.47
N GLU A 76 -23.93 -36.79 1.73
CA GLU A 76 -23.14 -37.68 0.88
C GLU A 76 -23.74 -37.77 -0.55
N PRO A 77 -22.90 -37.97 -1.59
CA PRO A 77 -23.39 -38.14 -2.96
C PRO A 77 -24.23 -39.42 -3.11
N ILE A 78 -25.32 -39.30 -3.88
CA ILE A 78 -26.33 -40.34 -4.10
C ILE A 78 -25.77 -41.51 -4.93
N SER A 79 -26.13 -42.74 -4.54
CA SER A 79 -25.96 -43.96 -5.33
C SER A 79 -27.01 -44.00 -6.46
N PRO A 80 -26.64 -44.36 -7.71
CA PRO A 80 -27.49 -44.15 -8.88
C PRO A 80 -28.76 -45.02 -8.83
N GLY A 81 -29.91 -44.35 -8.74
CA GLY A 81 -31.23 -44.98 -8.63
C GLY A 81 -32.16 -44.52 -9.74
N VAL A 82 -32.27 -45.33 -10.79
CA VAL A 82 -33.39 -45.47 -11.75
C VAL A 82 -33.99 -44.18 -12.34
N GLY A 83 -33.47 -43.80 -13.52
CA GLY A 83 -34.24 -43.11 -14.58
C GLY A 83 -33.58 -41.85 -15.14
N ASP A 84 -32.94 -41.96 -16.32
CA ASP A 84 -32.44 -40.85 -17.18
C ASP A 84 -31.93 -39.60 -16.43
N GLU A 85 -31.21 -39.83 -15.34
CA GLU A 85 -30.58 -38.77 -14.57
C GLU A 85 -29.36 -38.31 -15.36
N ASP A 86 -29.39 -37.10 -15.93
CA ASP A 86 -28.15 -36.49 -16.42
C ASP A 86 -27.34 -36.03 -15.20
N LEU A 87 -26.71 -37.00 -14.52
CA LEU A 87 -25.86 -36.82 -13.35
C LEU A 87 -24.75 -35.80 -13.63
N ILE A 88 -24.39 -35.62 -14.90
CA ILE A 88 -23.43 -34.62 -15.37
C ILE A 88 -24.03 -33.23 -15.23
N ASP A 89 -25.28 -33.00 -15.66
CA ASP A 89 -25.97 -31.72 -15.51
C ASP A 89 -26.19 -31.34 -14.04
N MET A 90 -26.51 -32.31 -13.19
CA MET A 90 -26.63 -32.07 -11.74
C MET A 90 -25.30 -31.73 -11.09
N SER A 91 -24.24 -32.50 -11.38
CA SER A 91 -22.89 -32.22 -10.90
C SER A 91 -22.38 -30.86 -11.36
N LEU A 92 -22.66 -30.49 -12.61
CA LEU A 92 -22.35 -29.17 -13.15
C LEU A 92 -23.15 -28.08 -12.42
N ARG A 93 -24.44 -28.30 -12.14
CA ARG A 93 -25.27 -27.35 -11.39
C ARG A 93 -24.77 -27.15 -9.96
N ASP A 94 -24.46 -28.22 -9.23
CA ASP A 94 -23.82 -28.17 -7.91
C ASP A 94 -22.55 -27.32 -7.94
N GLN A 95 -21.70 -27.55 -8.94
CA GLN A 95 -20.48 -26.81 -9.12
C GLN A 95 -20.75 -25.32 -9.35
N LYS A 96 -21.73 -24.97 -10.20
CA LYS A 96 -22.11 -23.56 -10.44
C LYS A 96 -22.64 -22.89 -9.18
N GLU A 97 -23.48 -23.55 -8.40
CA GLU A 97 -24.01 -22.99 -7.16
C GLU A 97 -22.89 -22.74 -6.13
N ARG A 98 -21.89 -23.63 -6.05
CA ARG A 98 -20.69 -23.40 -5.24
C ARG A 98 -19.90 -22.17 -5.70
N ILE A 99 -19.72 -21.99 -7.01
CA ILE A 99 -19.03 -20.81 -7.56
C ILE A 99 -19.81 -19.52 -7.26
N ILE A 100 -21.14 -19.53 -7.44
CA ILE A 100 -22.01 -18.39 -7.11
C ILE A 100 -21.87 -18.03 -5.65
N LYS A 101 -21.91 -19.01 -4.73
CA LYS A 101 -21.76 -18.78 -3.30
C LYS A 101 -20.41 -18.13 -2.95
N VAL A 102 -19.33 -18.50 -3.63
CA VAL A 102 -18.01 -17.87 -3.46
C VAL A 102 -18.00 -16.42 -3.95
N LEU A 103 -18.70 -16.13 -5.04
CA LEU A 103 -18.71 -14.81 -5.69
C LEU A 103 -19.94 -13.96 -5.35
N GLU A 104 -20.76 -14.40 -4.39
CA GLU A 104 -22.06 -13.80 -4.07
C GLU A 104 -21.93 -12.32 -3.67
N MET A 105 -20.82 -11.99 -3.00
CA MET A 105 -20.48 -10.61 -2.61
C MET A 105 -20.32 -9.63 -3.79
N LEU A 106 -20.23 -10.12 -5.03
CA LEU A 106 -20.18 -9.32 -6.25
C LEU A 106 -21.56 -9.15 -6.89
N ILE A 107 -22.49 -10.03 -6.57
CA ILE A 107 -23.83 -10.10 -7.18
C ILE A 107 -24.85 -9.39 -6.29
N ASP A 108 -24.79 -9.67 -4.99
CA ASP A 108 -25.77 -9.20 -4.02
C ASP A 108 -25.14 -8.30 -2.94
N PHE A 109 -25.77 -7.14 -2.75
CA PHE A 109 -25.32 -6.16 -1.77
C PHE A 109 -25.54 -6.64 -0.33
N GLN A 110 -26.61 -7.40 -0.06
CA GLN A 110 -26.87 -7.90 1.29
C GLN A 110 -25.81 -8.92 1.70
N SER A 111 -25.42 -9.82 0.81
CA SER A 111 -24.31 -10.75 1.04
C SER A 111 -22.97 -10.02 1.24
N PHE A 112 -22.73 -8.91 0.50
CA PHE A 112 -21.57 -8.04 0.76
C PHE A 112 -21.62 -7.40 2.15
N LEU A 113 -22.77 -6.90 2.59
CA LEU A 113 -22.95 -6.30 3.92
C LEU A 113 -22.65 -7.31 5.03
N ASN A 114 -23.21 -8.53 4.92
CA ASN A 114 -23.02 -9.60 5.89
C ASN A 114 -21.53 -9.96 6.06
N ILE A 115 -20.76 -9.98 4.96
CA ILE A 115 -19.31 -10.24 4.99
C ILE A 115 -18.55 -9.06 5.61
N SER A 116 -18.93 -7.83 5.27
CA SER A 116 -18.22 -6.62 5.68
C SER A 116 -18.42 -6.28 7.16
N GLN A 117 -19.56 -6.65 7.74
CA GLN A 117 -19.90 -6.42 9.15
C GLN A 117 -19.44 -7.56 10.08
N GLY A 118 -19.09 -8.73 9.52
CA GLY A 118 -18.62 -9.88 10.29
C GLY A 118 -19.71 -10.47 11.20
N GLU A 119 -19.33 -11.00 12.37
CA GLU A 119 -20.27 -11.54 13.37
C GLU A 119 -21.04 -10.44 14.13
N SER A 120 -20.71 -9.16 13.91
CA SER A 120 -21.47 -8.05 14.43
C SER A 120 -22.73 -7.87 13.58
N ASN A 121 -23.86 -8.40 14.04
CA ASN A 121 -25.19 -8.19 13.44
C ASN A 121 -25.69 -6.72 13.54
N ALA A 122 -24.79 -5.76 13.81
CA ALA A 122 -25.13 -4.35 13.86
C ALA A 122 -25.38 -3.85 12.44
N ARG A 123 -26.67 -3.60 12.13
CA ARG A 123 -27.05 -2.87 10.92
C ARG A 123 -26.35 -1.50 10.90
N PRO A 124 -25.99 -0.98 9.71
CA PRO A 124 -25.37 0.35 9.64
C PRO A 124 -26.25 1.34 10.39
N GLU A 125 -25.67 2.03 11.37
CA GLU A 125 -26.43 2.87 12.30
C GLU A 125 -26.81 4.20 11.65
N SER A 126 -26.09 4.59 10.57
CA SER A 126 -26.36 5.79 9.80
C SER A 126 -26.49 5.52 8.29
N GLU A 127 -27.31 6.35 7.62
CA GLU A 127 -27.40 6.39 6.15
C GLU A 127 -26.04 6.66 5.48
N HIS A 128 -25.13 7.35 6.18
CA HIS A 128 -23.80 7.61 5.66
C HIS A 128 -22.93 6.35 5.62
N GLU A 129 -22.94 5.55 6.70
CA GLU A 129 -22.23 4.27 6.74
C GLU A 129 -22.73 3.33 5.63
N LYS A 130 -24.05 3.28 5.44
CA LYS A 130 -24.67 2.52 4.36
C LYS A 130 -24.18 3.01 2.98
N SER A 131 -24.20 4.33 2.73
CA SER A 131 -23.70 4.91 1.48
C SER A 131 -22.22 4.60 1.24
N MET A 132 -21.39 4.60 2.29
CA MET A 132 -19.98 4.22 2.19
C MET A 132 -19.81 2.74 1.86
N LEU A 133 -20.59 1.85 2.46
CA LEU A 133 -20.59 0.41 2.14
C LEU A 133 -21.08 0.16 0.71
N GLU A 134 -22.10 0.87 0.24
CA GLU A 134 -22.56 0.83 -1.16
C GLU A 134 -21.44 1.23 -2.13
N LYS A 135 -20.70 2.31 -1.82
CA LYS A 135 -19.53 2.71 -2.62
C LYS A 135 -18.47 1.61 -2.64
N GLN A 136 -18.16 0.98 -1.50
CA GLN A 136 -17.20 -0.13 -1.46
C GLN A 136 -17.67 -1.32 -2.29
N PHE A 137 -18.95 -1.67 -2.22
CA PHE A 137 -19.55 -2.70 -3.06
C PHE A 137 -19.36 -2.39 -4.55
N PHE A 138 -19.65 -1.16 -4.98
CA PHE A 138 -19.39 -0.74 -6.36
C PHE A 138 -17.91 -0.82 -6.74
N VAL A 139 -16.98 -0.50 -5.84
CA VAL A 139 -15.54 -0.66 -6.08
C VAL A 139 -15.19 -2.12 -6.38
N TYR A 140 -15.67 -3.07 -5.56
CA TYR A 140 -15.39 -4.49 -5.77
C TYR A 140 -16.01 -5.00 -7.08
N GLN A 141 -17.23 -4.58 -7.40
CA GLN A 141 -17.84 -4.92 -8.67
C GLN A 141 -17.05 -4.36 -9.86
N GLN A 142 -16.59 -3.10 -9.80
CA GLN A 142 -15.78 -2.51 -10.86
C GLN A 142 -14.39 -3.16 -10.97
N PHE A 143 -13.81 -3.55 -9.83
CA PHE A 143 -12.54 -4.28 -9.83
C PHE A 143 -12.69 -5.66 -10.48
N ALA A 144 -13.77 -6.38 -10.17
CA ALA A 144 -14.10 -7.65 -10.81
C ALA A 144 -14.29 -7.48 -12.34
N ARG A 145 -15.01 -6.44 -12.78
CA ARG A 145 -15.14 -6.12 -14.22
C ARG A 145 -13.79 -5.84 -14.86
N ARG A 146 -12.89 -5.10 -14.20
CA ARG A 146 -11.56 -4.80 -14.72
C ARG A 146 -10.66 -6.01 -14.80
N ILE A 147 -10.75 -6.95 -13.85
CA ILE A 147 -10.07 -8.24 -13.94
C ILE A 147 -10.55 -8.98 -15.18
N ILE A 148 -11.87 -9.12 -15.35
CA ILE A 148 -12.46 -9.84 -16.49
C ILE A 148 -12.10 -9.13 -17.81
N PHE A 149 -12.08 -7.81 -17.84
CA PHE A 149 -11.71 -7.03 -19.02
C PHE A 149 -10.24 -7.22 -19.44
N HIS A 150 -9.33 -7.35 -18.47
CA HIS A 150 -7.89 -7.43 -18.74
C HIS A 150 -7.34 -8.86 -18.78
N GLU A 151 -8.07 -9.85 -18.25
CA GLU A 151 -7.72 -11.27 -18.33
C GLU A 151 -8.32 -11.84 -19.63
N PRO A 152 -7.51 -12.26 -20.62
CA PRO A 152 -8.01 -12.58 -21.96
C PRO A 152 -9.04 -13.73 -22.00
N THR A 153 -8.85 -14.77 -21.17
CA THR A 153 -9.76 -15.92 -21.15
C THR A 153 -11.12 -15.52 -20.59
N LEU A 154 -11.15 -14.84 -19.45
CA LEU A 154 -12.36 -14.31 -18.82
C LEU A 154 -13.04 -13.28 -19.72
N PHE A 155 -12.26 -12.44 -20.42
CA PHE A 155 -12.81 -11.45 -21.34
C PHE A 155 -13.59 -12.12 -22.47
N MET A 156 -13.01 -13.11 -23.14
CA MET A 156 -13.68 -13.81 -24.23
C MET A 156 -14.99 -14.48 -23.77
N LYS A 157 -14.99 -15.08 -22.58
CA LYS A 157 -16.19 -15.71 -21.99
C LYS A 157 -17.25 -14.70 -21.54
N SER A 158 -16.85 -13.46 -21.29
CA SER A 158 -17.76 -12.37 -20.90
C SER A 158 -18.52 -11.77 -22.08
N LEU A 159 -18.09 -12.01 -23.33
CA LEU A 159 -18.75 -11.47 -24.51
C LEU A 159 -20.17 -12.04 -24.64
N GLY A 160 -21.15 -11.16 -24.84
CA GLY A 160 -22.57 -11.54 -24.92
C GLY A 160 -23.24 -11.81 -23.57
N ARG A 161 -22.50 -11.81 -22.44
CA ARG A 161 -23.05 -11.99 -21.10
C ARG A 161 -23.57 -10.67 -20.53
N VAL A 162 -24.74 -10.70 -19.89
CA VAL A 162 -25.43 -9.48 -19.41
C VAL A 162 -25.21 -9.17 -17.93
N SER A 163 -24.68 -10.10 -17.14
CA SER A 163 -24.41 -9.92 -15.70
C SER A 163 -23.30 -10.87 -15.22
N PHE A 164 -22.75 -10.63 -14.02
CA PHE A 164 -21.81 -11.58 -13.40
C PHE A 164 -22.43 -12.97 -13.23
N LYS A 165 -23.71 -13.02 -12.86
CA LYS A 165 -24.46 -14.26 -12.68
C LYS A 165 -24.59 -15.03 -13.99
N ASP A 166 -24.90 -14.35 -15.10
CA ASP A 166 -24.96 -14.93 -16.44
C ASP A 166 -23.59 -15.50 -16.88
N LEU A 167 -22.49 -14.76 -16.62
CA LEU A 167 -21.15 -15.26 -16.88
C LEU A 167 -20.84 -16.54 -16.09
N ILE A 168 -21.13 -16.55 -14.79
CA ILE A 168 -20.82 -17.70 -13.91
C ILE A 168 -21.64 -18.93 -14.33
N LEU A 169 -22.92 -18.73 -14.64
CA LEU A 169 -23.82 -19.80 -15.05
C LEU A 169 -23.54 -20.34 -16.46
N GLY A 170 -22.81 -19.60 -17.29
CA GLY A 170 -22.46 -20.04 -18.64
C GLY A 170 -21.67 -21.34 -18.67
N ASP A 171 -22.01 -22.23 -19.59
CA ASP A 171 -21.42 -23.58 -19.72
C ASP A 171 -19.88 -23.57 -19.84
N ASP A 172 -19.33 -22.47 -20.37
CA ASP A 172 -17.91 -22.28 -20.61
C ASP A 172 -17.11 -21.75 -19.40
N PHE A 173 -17.76 -21.36 -18.29
CA PHE A 173 -17.08 -20.85 -17.08
C PHE A 173 -16.74 -21.98 -16.10
N SER A 174 -15.45 -22.33 -15.97
CA SER A 174 -14.99 -23.48 -15.18
C SER A 174 -14.40 -23.09 -13.82
N ILE A 175 -14.04 -24.08 -12.99
CA ILE A 175 -13.29 -23.85 -11.74
C ILE A 175 -11.93 -23.20 -12.02
N GLU A 176 -11.27 -23.52 -13.13
CA GLU A 176 -9.99 -22.90 -13.51
C GLU A 176 -10.16 -21.39 -13.75
N ASP A 177 -11.28 -20.98 -14.35
CA ASP A 177 -11.60 -19.57 -14.55
C ASP A 177 -11.85 -18.85 -13.23
N LEU A 178 -12.55 -19.52 -12.29
CA LEU A 178 -12.69 -19.03 -10.93
C LEU A 178 -11.31 -18.87 -10.26
N GLU A 179 -10.42 -19.83 -10.38
CA GLU A 179 -9.08 -19.73 -9.80
C GLU A 179 -8.26 -18.57 -10.41
N ARG A 180 -8.30 -18.42 -11.74
CA ARG A 180 -7.68 -17.29 -12.46
C ARG A 180 -8.21 -15.96 -11.92
N PHE A 181 -9.53 -15.85 -11.78
CA PHE A 181 -10.19 -14.67 -11.23
C PHE A 181 -9.73 -14.39 -9.78
N LEU A 182 -9.84 -15.39 -8.89
CA LEU A 182 -9.52 -15.24 -7.47
C LEU A 182 -8.06 -14.89 -7.23
N ARG A 183 -7.14 -15.40 -8.04
CA ARG A 183 -5.70 -15.06 -7.96
C ARG A 183 -5.46 -13.56 -8.11
N LEU A 184 -6.21 -12.90 -8.99
CA LEU A 184 -6.13 -11.46 -9.23
C LEU A 184 -6.98 -10.68 -8.20
N PHE A 185 -8.15 -11.19 -7.87
CA PHE A 185 -9.11 -10.52 -6.99
C PHE A 185 -8.63 -10.46 -5.54
N LEU A 186 -8.02 -11.53 -5.02
CA LEU A 186 -7.57 -11.63 -3.63
C LEU A 186 -6.22 -10.95 -3.36
N ARG A 187 -5.50 -10.52 -4.40
CA ARG A 187 -4.19 -9.86 -4.28
C ARG A 187 -4.18 -8.50 -4.96
N PRO A 188 -5.08 -7.58 -4.57
CA PRO A 188 -5.23 -6.29 -5.24
C PRO A 188 -3.96 -5.42 -5.13
N MET A 189 -3.12 -5.65 -4.11
CA MET A 189 -1.89 -4.92 -3.84
C MET A 189 -0.66 -5.33 -4.67
N GLU A 190 -0.81 -6.32 -5.57
CA GLU A 190 0.28 -6.81 -6.43
C GLU A 190 0.15 -6.21 -7.85
N PHE A 191 0.15 -7.07 -8.88
CA PHE A 191 -0.01 -6.69 -10.28
C PHE A 191 -1.28 -5.84 -10.57
N PRO A 192 -2.48 -6.18 -10.04
CA PRO A 192 -3.73 -5.53 -10.44
C PRO A 192 -4.00 -4.20 -9.70
N LEU A 193 -3.07 -3.67 -8.91
CA LEU A 193 -3.27 -2.46 -8.11
C LEU A 193 -3.71 -1.24 -8.95
N LYS A 194 -3.18 -1.12 -10.16
CA LYS A 194 -3.59 -0.06 -11.10
C LYS A 194 -5.06 -0.22 -11.55
N TRP A 195 -5.51 -1.46 -11.76
CA TRP A 195 -6.90 -1.76 -12.08
C TRP A 195 -7.82 -1.47 -10.90
N PHE A 196 -7.35 -1.69 -9.67
CA PHE A 196 -8.09 -1.33 -8.47
C PHE A 196 -8.25 0.20 -8.34
N LYS A 197 -7.18 0.98 -8.58
CA LYS A 197 -7.26 2.45 -8.67
C LYS A 197 -8.33 2.87 -9.68
N ASP A 198 -8.27 2.32 -10.89
CA ASP A 198 -9.20 2.70 -11.93
C ASP A 198 -10.64 2.26 -11.58
N ALA A 199 -10.83 1.12 -10.91
CA ALA A 199 -12.13 0.67 -10.40
C ALA A 199 -12.74 1.61 -9.35
N VAL A 200 -11.91 2.19 -8.47
CA VAL A 200 -12.35 3.21 -7.51
C VAL A 200 -12.90 4.43 -8.23
N LEU A 201 -12.22 4.89 -9.28
CA LEU A 201 -12.65 6.05 -10.06
C LEU A 201 -13.94 5.75 -10.84
N ASP A 202 -14.07 4.56 -11.42
CA ASP A 202 -15.28 4.11 -12.10
C ASP A 202 -16.47 4.03 -11.13
N ALA A 203 -16.25 3.47 -9.93
CA ALA A 203 -17.28 3.37 -8.89
C ALA A 203 -17.74 4.74 -8.38
N LEU A 204 -16.81 5.69 -8.21
CA LEU A 204 -17.17 7.06 -7.85
C LEU A 204 -17.95 7.78 -8.95
N ALA A 205 -17.62 7.52 -10.21
CA ALA A 205 -18.43 8.01 -11.32
C ALA A 205 -19.86 7.43 -11.28
N ILE A 206 -20.02 6.14 -10.98
CA ILE A 206 -21.34 5.49 -10.91
C ILE A 206 -22.16 6.00 -9.71
N SER A 207 -21.54 6.13 -8.54
CA SER A 207 -22.23 6.52 -7.31
C SER A 207 -22.69 7.99 -7.29
N ARG A 208 -22.10 8.86 -8.11
CA ARG A 208 -22.39 10.30 -8.08
C ARG A 208 -23.68 10.73 -8.77
N HIS A 209 -24.39 9.87 -9.53
CA HIS A 209 -25.81 10.04 -9.88
C HIS A 209 -26.41 8.78 -10.52
N GLY A 210 -27.64 8.44 -10.11
CA GLY A 210 -28.51 7.51 -10.81
C GLY A 210 -28.66 7.86 -12.30
N THR A 211 -28.75 6.81 -13.13
CA THR A 211 -28.88 6.89 -14.61
C THR A 211 -27.81 7.74 -15.31
N ALA A 212 -26.58 7.21 -15.38
CA ALA A 212 -25.67 7.15 -16.54
C ALA A 212 -25.52 8.31 -17.57
N ALA A 213 -26.07 9.52 -17.37
CA ALA A 213 -26.17 10.51 -18.45
C ALA A 213 -25.12 11.63 -18.43
N ASN A 214 -24.44 11.94 -17.32
CA ASN A 214 -23.66 13.21 -17.22
C ASN A 214 -22.26 13.09 -16.58
N ILE A 215 -21.40 12.18 -17.06
CA ILE A 215 -19.97 12.17 -16.68
C ILE A 215 -19.11 12.03 -17.94
N GLY A 216 -18.82 13.14 -18.61
CA GLY A 216 -17.91 13.18 -19.75
C GLY A 216 -18.39 12.35 -20.95
N SER A 217 -17.67 12.42 -22.07
CA SER A 217 -18.07 11.72 -23.29
C SER A 217 -18.20 10.21 -23.04
N VAL A 218 -19.18 9.59 -23.69
CA VAL A 218 -19.37 8.12 -23.72
C VAL A 218 -18.16 7.40 -24.35
N GLU A 219 -17.25 8.17 -24.96
CA GLU A 219 -16.05 7.68 -25.61
C GLU A 219 -15.14 6.96 -24.60
N GLY A 220 -14.91 5.68 -24.84
CA GLY A 220 -14.05 4.84 -24.02
C GLY A 220 -14.76 4.05 -22.93
N ARG A 221 -16.09 4.18 -22.76
CA ARG A 221 -16.85 3.24 -21.91
C ARG A 221 -17.08 1.93 -22.66
N PHE A 222 -16.71 0.82 -22.04
CA PHE A 222 -16.94 -0.52 -22.55
C PHE A 222 -18.02 -1.20 -21.69
N PRO A 223 -19.20 -1.56 -22.25
CA PRO A 223 -20.26 -2.23 -21.51
C PRO A 223 -19.81 -3.66 -21.16
N LEU A 224 -19.97 -4.04 -19.89
CA LEU A 224 -19.51 -5.33 -19.38
C LEU A 224 -20.32 -5.77 -18.15
N LEU A 225 -20.93 -6.96 -18.23
CA LEU A 225 -21.57 -7.65 -17.10
C LEU A 225 -22.52 -6.76 -16.29
N GLY A 226 -23.48 -6.12 -16.97
CA GLY A 226 -24.51 -5.29 -16.34
C GLY A 226 -24.02 -3.91 -15.87
N GLY A 227 -22.78 -3.55 -16.21
CA GLY A 227 -22.19 -2.23 -15.97
C GLY A 227 -21.29 -1.81 -17.12
N TRP A 228 -20.28 -1.00 -16.81
CA TRP A 228 -19.29 -0.56 -17.78
C TRP A 228 -17.95 -0.29 -17.08
N VAL A 229 -16.86 -0.35 -17.85
CA VAL A 229 -15.51 0.07 -17.43
C VAL A 229 -14.94 1.05 -18.46
N PHE A 230 -14.02 1.93 -18.06
CA PHE A 230 -13.25 2.68 -19.05
C PHE A 230 -12.16 1.79 -19.66
N ASN A 231 -12.08 1.74 -20.99
CA ASN A 231 -11.09 0.99 -21.76
C ASN A 231 -9.66 1.58 -21.69
N ARG A 232 -9.52 2.75 -21.08
CA ARG A 232 -8.25 3.44 -20.83
C ARG A 232 -8.08 3.68 -19.33
N SER A 233 -6.83 3.68 -18.87
CA SER A 233 -6.51 4.07 -17.50
C SER A 233 -6.74 5.57 -17.29
N HIS A 234 -7.10 5.93 -16.07
CA HIS A 234 -7.33 7.32 -15.71
C HIS A 234 -6.00 8.08 -15.55
N THR A 235 -5.84 9.15 -16.35
CA THR A 235 -4.65 10.01 -16.35
C THR A 235 -4.83 11.30 -15.55
N ALA A 236 -6.07 11.64 -15.19
CA ALA A 236 -6.36 12.82 -14.38
C ALA A 236 -5.82 12.67 -12.93
N ARG A 237 -5.72 13.82 -12.25
CA ARG A 237 -5.43 13.87 -10.80
C ARG A 237 -6.49 13.07 -10.03
N MET A 238 -6.05 12.28 -9.07
CA MET A 238 -6.93 11.46 -8.27
C MET A 238 -7.62 12.32 -7.19
N PRO A 239 -8.96 12.32 -7.09
CA PRO A 239 -9.68 13.12 -6.11
C PRO A 239 -9.48 12.57 -4.69
N ASN A 240 -9.62 13.44 -3.69
CA ASN A 240 -9.43 13.09 -2.28
C ASN A 240 -10.33 11.91 -1.84
N GLU A 241 -11.58 11.89 -2.27
CA GLU A 241 -12.52 10.77 -2.01
C GLU A 241 -12.01 9.44 -2.58
N ALA A 242 -11.41 9.46 -3.78
CA ALA A 242 -10.84 8.24 -4.37
C ALA A 242 -9.63 7.75 -3.58
N TRP A 243 -8.75 8.65 -3.15
CA TRP A 243 -7.58 8.26 -2.36
C TRP A 243 -8.00 7.64 -1.03
N TRP A 244 -8.95 8.27 -0.35
CA TRP A 244 -9.50 7.76 0.90
C TRP A 244 -10.13 6.38 0.70
N LEU A 245 -10.99 6.20 -0.31
CA LEU A 245 -11.68 4.94 -0.56
C LEU A 245 -10.69 3.82 -0.95
N LEU A 246 -9.71 4.14 -1.79
CA LEU A 246 -8.64 3.22 -2.18
C LEU A 246 -7.89 2.69 -0.95
N LEU A 247 -7.40 3.60 -0.09
CA LEU A 247 -6.61 3.23 1.08
C LEU A 247 -7.46 2.53 2.15
N LYS A 248 -8.72 2.97 2.34
CA LYS A 248 -9.63 2.38 3.32
C LYS A 248 -10.01 0.95 2.96
N VAL A 249 -10.22 0.66 1.67
CA VAL A 249 -10.55 -0.68 1.18
C VAL A 249 -9.33 -1.58 1.15
N LEU A 250 -8.18 -1.10 0.67
CA LEU A 250 -6.98 -1.92 0.55
C LEU A 250 -6.26 -2.18 1.87
N ARG A 251 -6.42 -1.29 2.87
CA ARG A 251 -5.75 -1.38 4.19
C ARG A 251 -4.27 -1.75 4.05
N PRO A 252 -3.47 -0.91 3.38
CA PRO A 252 -2.10 -1.26 3.03
C PRO A 252 -1.26 -1.56 4.28
N PRO A 253 -0.41 -2.61 4.25
CA PRO A 253 0.56 -2.87 5.32
C PRO A 253 1.72 -1.86 5.28
N ALA A 254 2.65 -1.96 6.23
CA ALA A 254 3.87 -1.14 6.22
C ALA A 254 4.75 -1.42 4.99
N ASP A 255 5.59 -0.46 4.63
CA ASP A 255 6.63 -0.57 3.58
C ASP A 255 6.13 -0.88 2.16
N VAL A 256 4.89 -0.50 1.84
CA VAL A 256 4.30 -0.66 0.49
C VAL A 256 4.11 0.65 -0.27
N GLU A 257 4.54 1.78 0.29
CA GLU A 257 4.35 3.10 -0.33
C GLU A 257 4.92 3.17 -1.75
N ASN A 258 6.04 2.49 -2.01
CA ASN A 258 6.65 2.40 -3.34
C ASN A 258 5.67 1.86 -4.40
N ARG A 259 4.74 0.95 -4.03
CA ARG A 259 3.71 0.41 -4.94
C ARG A 259 2.67 1.47 -5.30
N PHE A 260 2.33 2.35 -4.35
CA PHE A 260 1.40 3.45 -4.57
C PHE A 260 1.99 4.61 -5.37
N VAL A 261 3.32 4.77 -5.39
CA VAL A 261 3.97 5.72 -6.31
C VAL A 261 3.63 5.41 -7.78
N ARG A 262 3.46 4.14 -8.14
CA ARG A 262 3.01 3.72 -9.48
C ARG A 262 1.61 4.23 -9.86
N LEU A 263 0.78 4.53 -8.86
CA LEU A 263 -0.58 5.03 -9.05
C LEU A 263 -0.62 6.54 -9.27
N CYS A 264 0.46 7.26 -8.96
CA CYS A 264 0.51 8.71 -9.03
C CYS A 264 0.80 9.15 -10.47
N ASN A 265 -0.08 9.97 -11.05
CA ASN A 265 0.11 10.51 -12.40
C ASN A 265 1.02 11.74 -12.39
N ASN A 266 1.10 12.44 -11.26
CA ASN A 266 1.87 13.66 -11.08
C ASN A 266 2.33 13.81 -9.61
N PHE A 267 3.09 14.87 -9.33
CA PHE A 267 3.57 15.18 -7.99
C PHE A 267 2.44 15.38 -6.97
N GLU A 268 1.33 16.00 -7.40
CA GLU A 268 0.18 16.29 -6.54
C GLU A 268 -0.56 15.03 -6.08
N ASP A 269 -0.61 14.00 -6.93
CA ASP A 269 -1.13 12.69 -6.55
C ASP A 269 -0.27 12.05 -5.47
N LEU A 270 1.06 12.16 -5.58
CA LEU A 270 1.99 11.62 -4.59
C LEU A 270 1.88 12.37 -3.25
N VAL A 271 1.79 13.70 -3.28
CA VAL A 271 1.52 14.49 -2.07
C VAL A 271 0.14 14.14 -1.49
N GLY A 272 -0.88 13.93 -2.33
CA GLY A 272 -2.20 13.48 -1.91
C GLY A 272 -2.14 12.15 -1.16
N PHE A 273 -1.51 11.13 -1.76
CA PHE A 273 -1.28 9.83 -1.14
C PHE A 273 -0.55 9.94 0.20
N LEU A 274 0.59 10.63 0.24
CA LEU A 274 1.39 10.77 1.46
C LEU A 274 0.68 11.62 2.53
N SER A 275 -0.18 12.56 2.13
CA SER A 275 -1.03 13.29 3.08
C SER A 275 -2.02 12.34 3.76
N PHE A 276 -2.65 11.43 3.02
CA PHE A 276 -3.54 10.42 3.61
C PHE A 276 -2.80 9.39 4.47
N ALA A 277 -1.57 9.02 4.08
CA ALA A 277 -0.69 8.22 4.93
C ALA A 277 -0.40 8.94 6.26
N ALA A 278 -0.09 10.24 6.21
CA ALA A 278 0.11 11.08 7.38
C ALA A 278 -1.16 11.29 8.25
N LEU A 279 -2.35 11.06 7.68
CA LEU A 279 -3.63 11.00 8.41
C LEU A 279 -3.91 9.62 9.02
N GLY A 280 -2.97 8.68 8.94
CA GLY A 280 -3.07 7.35 9.56
C GLY A 280 -3.76 6.28 8.71
N LEU A 281 -4.04 6.53 7.43
CA LEU A 281 -4.60 5.48 6.53
C LEU A 281 -3.56 4.47 6.05
N VAL A 282 -2.27 4.79 6.21
CA VAL A 282 -1.14 3.90 5.90
C VAL A 282 -0.21 3.92 7.11
N PRO A 283 0.24 2.76 7.61
CA PRO A 283 1.23 2.72 8.68
C PRO A 283 2.54 3.37 8.24
N ASN A 284 3.25 3.99 9.19
CA ASN A 284 4.55 4.60 8.92
C ASN A 284 5.56 3.54 8.41
N PRO A 285 6.43 3.90 7.45
CA PRO A 285 7.52 3.03 7.02
C PRO A 285 8.43 2.60 8.16
N SER A 286 9.04 1.44 8.05
CA SER A 286 9.94 0.87 9.07
C SER A 286 11.12 1.78 9.39
N PHE A 287 11.68 2.49 8.41
CA PHE A 287 12.78 3.45 8.65
C PHE A 287 12.35 4.69 9.46
N CYS A 288 11.05 4.91 9.67
CA CYS A 288 10.56 5.99 10.54
C CYS A 288 10.36 5.53 11.98
N GLN A 289 10.42 4.23 12.26
CA GLN A 289 10.23 3.68 13.61
C GLN A 289 11.52 3.88 14.41
N SER A 290 11.40 4.49 15.59
CA SER A 290 12.51 4.53 16.53
C SER A 290 12.76 3.13 17.11
N PRO A 291 14.02 2.65 17.19
CA PRO A 291 14.33 1.39 17.87
C PRO A 291 14.04 1.45 19.38
N SER A 292 13.90 2.63 19.97
CA SER A 292 13.39 2.81 21.33
C SER A 292 11.87 3.07 21.30
N HIS A 293 11.09 2.12 21.84
CA HIS A 293 9.62 2.20 21.98
C HIS A 293 9.14 3.31 22.93
N PHE A 294 10.05 4.05 23.55
CA PHE A 294 9.79 5.19 24.42
C PHE A 294 10.81 6.24 24.03
N ASP A 295 10.41 7.33 23.36
CA ASP A 295 11.00 8.66 23.51
C ASP A 295 10.36 9.67 22.54
N ALA A 296 10.45 10.95 22.90
CA ALA A 296 10.10 12.13 22.10
C ALA A 296 10.90 12.29 20.78
N ASP A 297 11.55 11.21 20.34
CA ASP A 297 12.46 11.10 19.20
C ASP A 297 11.88 10.17 18.11
N ASP A 298 10.56 10.04 18.01
CA ASP A 298 9.90 9.35 16.90
C ASP A 298 10.00 10.17 15.60
N SER A 299 10.80 9.69 14.64
CA SER A 299 10.88 10.28 13.30
C SER A 299 9.56 10.23 12.53
N GLY A 300 8.65 9.32 12.88
CA GLY A 300 7.28 9.26 12.36
C GLY A 300 6.49 10.55 12.60
N LEU A 301 6.65 11.17 13.77
CA LEU A 301 6.01 12.46 14.10
C LEU A 301 6.51 13.60 13.21
N SER A 302 7.77 13.53 12.76
CA SER A 302 8.34 14.51 11.84
C SER A 302 7.95 14.27 10.38
N ARG A 303 7.66 13.03 10.00
CA ARG A 303 7.21 12.67 8.64
C ARG A 303 5.85 13.27 8.30
N ILE A 304 4.95 13.40 9.27
CA ILE A 304 3.59 13.96 9.09
C ILE A 304 3.65 15.36 8.46
N PRO A 305 4.26 16.38 9.10
CA PRO A 305 4.29 17.73 8.53
C PRO A 305 5.11 17.82 7.25
N LEU A 306 6.15 16.99 7.08
CA LEU A 306 6.92 16.93 5.83
C LEU A 306 6.03 16.50 4.65
N SER A 307 5.32 15.37 4.83
CA SER A 307 4.45 14.79 3.82
C SER A 307 3.29 15.74 3.47
N GLN A 308 2.68 16.37 4.48
CA GLN A 308 1.61 17.35 4.32
C GLN A 308 2.07 18.68 3.69
N SER A 309 3.34 19.02 3.83
CA SER A 309 3.94 20.20 3.19
C SER A 309 4.40 19.95 1.75
N GLY A 310 4.31 18.71 1.26
CA GLY A 310 4.78 18.34 -0.08
C GLY A 310 6.28 18.07 -0.16
N ILE A 311 6.92 17.73 0.97
CA ILE A 311 8.29 17.22 1.02
C ILE A 311 8.22 15.70 1.14
N ILE A 312 8.70 15.01 0.12
CA ILE A 312 8.67 13.56 0.07
C ILE A 312 9.93 13.01 0.70
N VAL A 313 9.78 12.22 1.76
CA VAL A 313 10.90 11.48 2.36
C VAL A 313 10.85 10.02 1.91
N ALA A 314 11.86 9.62 1.14
CA ALA A 314 11.99 8.26 0.65
C ALA A 314 12.80 7.38 1.60
N ASP A 315 13.79 7.94 2.29
CA ASP A 315 14.65 7.21 3.22
C ASP A 315 15.30 8.14 4.25
N MET A 316 15.64 7.59 5.41
CA MET A 316 16.44 8.25 6.45
C MET A 316 17.44 7.24 7.00
N VAL A 317 18.72 7.59 6.97
CA VAL A 317 19.79 6.70 7.41
C VAL A 317 20.56 7.37 8.53
N SER A 318 20.57 6.72 9.69
CA SER A 318 21.48 7.03 10.79
C SER A 318 22.24 5.76 11.18
N ILE A 319 23.51 5.94 11.56
CA ILE A 319 24.28 4.87 12.18
C ILE A 319 24.26 5.15 13.67
N ASP A 320 23.31 4.54 14.36
CA ASP A 320 23.27 4.62 15.82
C ASP A 320 24.48 3.87 16.38
N ARG A 321 25.39 4.62 16.99
CA ARG A 321 26.53 4.07 17.70
C ARG A 321 26.31 4.25 19.18
N PRO A 322 26.44 3.15 19.97
CA PRO A 322 26.45 3.26 21.42
C PRO A 322 27.42 4.36 21.87
N PRO A 323 27.08 5.16 22.90
CA PRO A 323 27.93 6.26 23.34
C PRO A 323 29.39 5.86 23.61
N HIS A 324 29.62 4.65 24.10
CA HIS A 324 30.95 4.10 24.36
C HIS A 324 31.77 3.73 23.10
N MET A 325 31.13 3.70 21.92
CA MET A 325 31.75 3.49 20.61
C MET A 325 31.90 4.81 19.83
N ARG A 326 31.60 5.96 20.45
CA ARG A 326 31.83 7.27 19.87
C ARG A 326 33.27 7.69 20.17
N GLY A 327 34.06 7.87 19.10
CA GLY A 327 35.47 8.23 19.20
C GLY A 327 36.43 7.08 18.84
N PRO A 328 37.74 7.27 19.08
CA PRO A 328 38.77 6.31 18.72
C PRO A 328 38.63 4.98 19.48
N VAL A 329 38.68 3.86 18.75
CA VAL A 329 38.71 2.50 19.31
C VAL A 329 40.00 1.78 18.89
N PRO A 330 40.58 0.91 19.74
CA PRO A 330 41.72 0.09 19.35
C PRO A 330 41.36 -0.80 18.14
N SER A 331 42.20 -0.77 17.11
CA SER A 331 42.08 -1.67 15.96
C SER A 331 42.93 -2.93 16.13
N THR A 332 42.67 -3.95 15.32
CA THR A 332 43.49 -5.18 15.26
C THR A 332 44.77 -5.01 14.43
N ARG A 333 44.97 -3.85 13.79
CA ARG A 333 46.16 -3.58 12.98
C ARG A 333 47.38 -3.41 13.88
N ARG A 334 48.52 -3.97 13.46
CA ARG A 334 49.80 -3.79 14.16
C ARG A 334 50.32 -2.37 13.92
N ALA A 335 50.69 -1.70 15.01
CA ALA A 335 51.39 -0.41 14.93
C ALA A 335 52.80 -0.60 14.40
N THR A 336 53.27 0.40 13.66
CA THR A 336 54.65 0.50 13.17
C THR A 336 55.58 1.05 14.25
N GLN A 337 55.10 1.93 15.12
CA GLN A 337 55.86 2.50 16.23
C GLN A 337 55.83 1.59 17.46
N ARG A 338 57.02 1.30 18.01
CA ARG A 338 57.17 0.48 19.22
C ARG A 338 56.43 1.11 20.40
N GLY A 339 55.64 0.31 21.12
CA GLY A 339 54.85 0.75 22.29
C GLY A 339 53.53 1.47 21.94
N CYS A 340 53.22 1.63 20.65
CA CYS A 340 51.94 2.16 20.20
C CYS A 340 50.98 1.05 19.74
N ILE A 341 49.71 1.40 19.67
CA ILE A 341 48.67 0.62 18.99
C ILE A 341 48.03 1.51 17.91
N VAL A 342 47.37 0.88 16.93
CA VAL A 342 46.59 1.60 15.92
C VAL A 342 45.18 1.83 16.46
N TRP A 343 44.80 3.09 16.62
CA TRP A 343 43.44 3.51 16.90
C TRP A 343 42.69 3.76 15.59
N ALA A 344 41.45 3.32 15.53
CA ALA A 344 40.54 3.56 14.43
C ALA A 344 39.38 4.43 14.92
N GLU A 345 39.02 5.44 14.14
CA GLU A 345 37.86 6.27 14.42
C GLU A 345 37.04 6.42 13.15
N VAL A 346 35.72 6.32 13.28
CA VAL A 346 34.80 6.45 12.15
C VAL A 346 33.73 7.44 12.52
N GLU A 347 33.59 8.48 11.72
CA GLU A 347 32.57 9.50 11.80
C GLU A 347 31.49 9.21 10.76
N SER A 348 30.25 9.07 11.23
CA SER A 348 29.09 8.85 10.38
C SER A 348 28.07 9.96 10.58
N ARG A 349 27.56 10.49 9.48
CA ARG A 349 26.52 11.50 9.45
C ARG A 349 25.21 10.87 9.10
N THR A 350 24.19 11.40 9.73
CA THR A 350 22.83 11.05 9.41
C THR A 350 22.39 11.84 8.19
N TYR A 351 21.65 11.19 7.30
CA TYR A 351 21.15 11.82 6.09
C TYR A 351 19.72 11.42 5.77
N MET A 352 19.04 12.32 5.06
CA MET A 352 17.68 12.14 4.57
C MET A 352 17.70 12.21 3.04
N PHE A 353 17.15 11.20 2.38
CA PHE A 353 16.95 11.19 0.95
C PHE A 353 15.47 11.36 0.62
N GLY A 354 15.18 12.23 -0.35
CA GLY A 354 13.82 12.57 -0.69
C GLY A 354 13.69 13.38 -1.96
N ALA A 355 12.52 13.96 -2.17
CA ALA A 355 12.25 14.82 -3.31
C ALA A 355 11.27 15.94 -3.00
N VAL A 356 11.41 17.04 -3.74
CA VAL A 356 10.47 18.15 -3.79
C VAL A 356 9.98 18.35 -5.23
N ARG A 357 8.99 19.23 -5.41
CA ARG A 357 8.45 19.55 -6.73
C ARG A 357 9.58 20.09 -7.63
N HIS A 358 9.59 19.64 -8.88
CA HIS A 358 10.57 20.09 -9.87
C HIS A 358 10.33 21.53 -10.33
N GLU A 359 9.07 21.88 -10.59
CA GLU A 359 8.67 23.21 -11.04
C GLU A 359 8.88 24.27 -9.94
N ARG A 360 9.17 25.50 -10.36
CA ARG A 360 9.26 26.65 -9.44
C ARG A 360 7.98 26.79 -8.64
N ASN A 361 8.13 26.81 -7.33
CA ASN A 361 7.03 26.85 -6.39
C ASN A 361 7.45 27.67 -5.17
N GLU A 362 6.60 28.61 -4.75
CA GLU A 362 6.91 29.54 -3.65
C GLU A 362 7.25 28.83 -2.35
N PHE A 363 6.53 27.74 -2.03
CA PHE A 363 6.82 26.93 -0.86
C PHE A 363 8.18 26.24 -0.98
N VAL A 364 8.50 25.63 -2.14
CA VAL A 364 9.80 24.95 -2.33
C VAL A 364 10.95 25.94 -2.22
N GLU A 365 10.83 27.12 -2.83
CA GLU A 365 11.86 28.17 -2.71
C GLU A 365 12.00 28.68 -1.28
N GLY A 366 10.88 28.85 -0.56
CA GLY A 366 10.86 29.19 0.86
C GLY A 366 11.54 28.11 1.72
N PHE A 367 11.25 26.84 1.46
CA PHE A 367 11.84 25.70 2.16
C PHE A 367 13.35 25.62 1.95
N LEU A 368 13.81 25.74 0.70
CA LEU A 368 15.24 25.76 0.40
C LEU A 368 15.93 26.98 1.03
N ARG A 369 15.25 28.13 1.13
CA ARG A 369 15.77 29.30 1.86
C ARG A 369 15.91 29.05 3.36
N GLU A 370 14.92 28.41 3.98
CA GLU A 370 14.98 28.03 5.40
C GLU A 370 16.12 27.04 5.69
N LEU A 371 16.36 26.07 4.79
CA LEU A 371 17.52 25.18 4.90
C LEU A 371 18.85 25.93 4.72
N ARG A 372 18.94 26.82 3.72
CA ARG A 372 20.14 27.65 3.47
C ARG A 372 20.48 28.57 4.65
N ALA A 373 19.46 29.05 5.37
CA ALA A 373 19.63 29.92 6.51
C ALA A 373 20.23 29.20 7.75
N ARG A 374 20.30 27.87 7.73
CA ARG A 374 20.80 27.03 8.83
C ARG A 374 21.96 26.14 8.38
N PRO A 375 23.08 26.72 7.88
CA PRO A 375 24.25 25.94 7.52
C PRO A 375 24.82 25.21 8.73
N ASP A 376 24.57 25.70 9.96
CA ASP A 376 24.95 25.05 11.22
C ASP A 376 24.26 23.70 11.46
N LEU A 377 23.13 23.43 10.82
CA LEU A 377 22.36 22.18 10.96
C LEU A 377 22.40 21.30 9.71
N PHE A 378 22.49 21.92 8.53
CA PHE A 378 22.29 21.21 7.27
C PHE A 378 23.45 21.39 6.31
N GLN A 379 23.73 20.31 5.58
CA GLN A 379 24.25 20.41 4.24
C GLN A 379 23.26 19.78 3.28
N VAL A 380 22.93 20.49 2.21
CA VAL A 380 21.91 20.07 1.25
C VAL A 380 22.54 19.91 -0.11
N VAL A 381 22.15 18.82 -0.76
CA VAL A 381 22.57 18.46 -2.11
C VAL A 381 21.32 18.24 -2.94
N LEU A 382 21.15 18.98 -4.03
CA LEU A 382 19.99 18.93 -4.91
C LEU A 382 20.37 18.38 -6.29
N ARG A 383 19.51 17.51 -6.82
CA ARG A 383 19.62 16.95 -8.17
C ARG A 383 18.27 17.04 -8.87
N SER A 384 18.19 17.83 -9.94
CA SER A 384 17.02 17.86 -10.83
C SER A 384 16.88 16.60 -11.70
N ASP A 385 15.70 15.97 -11.70
CA ASP A 385 15.46 14.78 -12.52
C ASP A 385 15.61 15.02 -14.04
N THR A 386 15.37 16.26 -14.46
CA THR A 386 15.41 16.67 -15.87
C THR A 386 16.80 17.12 -16.34
N ASP A 387 17.81 17.19 -15.45
CA ASP A 387 19.16 17.57 -15.85
C ASP A 387 19.97 16.34 -16.34
N PRO A 388 20.32 16.26 -17.63
CA PRO A 388 21.11 15.16 -18.18
C PRO A 388 22.60 15.26 -17.80
N ALA A 389 23.10 16.44 -17.42
CA ALA A 389 24.50 16.64 -17.09
C ALA A 389 24.89 16.11 -15.70
N ARG A 390 23.93 15.54 -14.95
CA ARG A 390 24.08 15.08 -13.57
C ARG A 390 24.68 16.15 -12.66
N LYS A 391 24.39 17.44 -12.93
CA LYS A 391 24.88 18.51 -12.08
C LYS A 391 24.15 18.45 -10.75
N VAL A 392 24.90 18.74 -9.71
CA VAL A 392 24.41 18.71 -8.35
C VAL A 392 24.65 20.09 -7.75
N GLU A 393 23.61 20.68 -7.19
CA GLU A 393 23.72 21.95 -6.47
C GLU A 393 23.93 21.65 -4.99
N MET A 394 24.88 22.33 -4.36
CA MET A 394 25.24 22.09 -2.96
C MET A 394 25.26 23.41 -2.19
N PHE A 395 24.77 23.39 -0.95
CA PHE A 395 24.87 24.51 -0.02
C PHE A 395 24.84 24.03 1.45
N GLY A 396 25.35 24.84 2.37
CA GLY A 396 25.42 24.53 3.81
C GLY A 396 26.85 24.55 4.36
N SER A 397 27.09 23.88 5.49
CA SER A 397 28.43 23.78 6.09
C SER A 397 29.36 22.90 5.24
N GLY A 398 30.16 23.51 4.36
CA GLY A 398 31.31 22.88 3.71
C GLY A 398 32.60 23.67 4.02
N PRO A 399 33.77 23.01 4.11
CA PRO A 399 35.06 23.69 4.34
C PRO A 399 35.42 24.69 3.22
N SER A 400 34.78 24.54 2.05
CA SER A 400 34.67 25.55 1.00
C SER A 400 33.25 25.51 0.43
N ASN A 401 32.78 26.61 -0.20
CA ASN A 401 31.42 26.71 -0.77
C ASN A 401 31.05 25.60 -1.79
N ASN A 402 31.99 24.74 -2.18
CA ASN A 402 31.78 23.65 -3.15
C ASN A 402 32.18 22.25 -2.65
N GLU A 403 32.62 22.07 -1.40
CA GLU A 403 33.05 20.75 -0.90
C GLU A 403 32.00 20.12 0.02
N ALA A 404 31.46 18.97 -0.40
CA ALA A 404 30.48 18.21 0.36
C ALA A 404 31.10 17.60 1.62
N LEU A 405 30.40 17.67 2.76
CA LEU A 405 30.73 16.88 3.94
C LEU A 405 30.57 15.40 3.57
N PRO A 406 31.50 14.55 4.00
CA PRO A 406 31.36 13.12 3.78
C PRO A 406 30.22 12.56 4.63
N ALA A 407 29.40 11.68 4.06
CA ALA A 407 28.41 10.92 4.81
C ALA A 407 29.10 9.99 5.82
N MET A 408 30.28 9.46 5.46
CA MET A 408 31.15 8.73 6.36
C MET A 408 32.62 9.04 6.09
N ARG A 409 33.39 9.24 7.14
CA ARG A 409 34.86 9.30 7.09
C ARG A 409 35.47 8.45 8.18
N ALA A 410 36.65 7.93 7.92
CA ALA A 410 37.39 7.13 8.87
C ALA A 410 38.82 7.65 8.98
N ARG A 411 39.47 7.42 10.11
CA ARG A 411 40.90 7.63 10.26
C ARG A 411 41.51 6.52 11.08
N ASN A 412 42.77 6.24 10.78
CA ASN A 412 43.60 5.39 11.60
C ASN A 412 44.82 6.20 12.03
N PHE A 413 45.23 6.05 13.28
CA PHE A 413 46.41 6.72 13.79
C PHE A 413 47.07 5.90 14.90
N GLU A 414 48.39 6.06 15.04
CA GLU A 414 49.15 5.37 16.07
C GLU A 414 49.26 6.23 17.33
N ALA A 415 48.97 5.63 18.47
CA ALA A 415 49.18 6.25 19.78
C ALA A 415 49.42 5.17 20.84
N PRO A 416 50.06 5.50 21.97
CA PRO A 416 50.23 4.58 23.08
C PRO A 416 48.88 3.99 23.55
N PHE A 417 48.91 2.75 24.05
CA PHE A 417 47.73 2.18 24.68
C PHE A 417 47.39 2.97 25.95
N SER A 418 46.14 3.45 26.03
CA SER A 418 45.63 4.21 27.16
C SER A 418 44.21 3.74 27.47
N ARG A 419 43.83 3.77 28.76
CA ARG A 419 42.45 3.48 29.19
C ARG A 419 41.46 4.58 28.78
N SER A 420 41.97 5.79 28.56
CA SER A 420 41.19 6.90 27.98
C SER A 420 41.58 7.09 26.51
N PRO A 421 40.61 7.28 25.59
CA PRO A 421 40.93 7.49 24.18
C PRO A 421 41.91 8.65 24.01
N PRO A 422 42.99 8.48 23.23
CA PRO A 422 43.95 9.56 22.99
C PRO A 422 43.27 10.72 22.27
N SER A 423 43.71 11.95 22.59
CA SER A 423 43.30 13.14 21.85
C SER A 423 43.74 13.05 20.39
N THR A 424 42.85 13.48 19.51
CA THR A 424 42.86 13.34 18.05
C THR A 424 44.23 13.45 17.37
N GLY A 425 44.60 12.42 16.60
CA GLY A 425 45.71 12.43 15.63
C GLY A 425 45.29 11.76 14.30
N GLY A 426 46.04 11.99 13.22
CA GLY A 426 45.82 11.35 11.92
C GLY A 426 44.84 12.07 10.97
N THR A 427 45.02 11.82 9.67
CA THR A 427 44.23 12.39 8.58
C THR A 427 42.92 11.63 8.39
N TRP A 428 41.83 12.36 8.18
CA TRP A 428 40.55 11.79 7.81
C TRP A 428 40.55 11.34 6.35
N GLU A 429 40.10 10.12 6.11
CA GLU A 429 39.84 9.55 4.78
C GLU A 429 38.33 9.46 4.57
N VAL A 430 37.84 9.93 3.43
CA VAL A 430 36.42 9.82 3.07
C VAL A 430 36.12 8.36 2.73
N ALA A 431 35.23 7.76 3.53
CA ALA A 431 34.83 6.37 3.36
C ALA A 431 33.52 6.25 2.56
N LEU A 432 32.65 7.25 2.67
CA LEU A 432 31.43 7.40 1.88
C LEU A 432 31.18 8.89 1.61
N SER A 433 31.30 9.31 0.36
CA SER A 433 30.95 10.66 -0.08
C SER A 433 29.45 10.77 -0.35
N VAL A 434 28.95 12.01 -0.45
CA VAL A 434 27.57 12.26 -0.92
C VAL A 434 27.35 11.74 -2.34
N MET A 435 28.36 11.82 -3.20
CA MET A 435 28.27 11.30 -4.56
C MET A 435 28.14 9.78 -4.57
N ASP A 436 28.78 9.07 -3.63
CA ASP A 436 28.61 7.63 -3.48
C ASP A 436 27.19 7.28 -3.00
N VAL A 437 26.62 8.07 -2.09
CA VAL A 437 25.22 7.90 -1.64
C VAL A 437 24.23 8.08 -2.79
N LEU A 438 24.47 9.02 -3.70
CA LEU A 438 23.59 9.27 -4.84
C LEU A 438 23.84 8.32 -6.02
N TYR A 439 25.10 8.05 -6.36
CA TYR A 439 25.51 7.42 -7.62
C TYR A 439 26.46 6.22 -7.48
N GLY A 440 26.69 5.72 -6.26
CA GLY A 440 27.59 4.58 -6.03
C GLY A 440 27.17 3.35 -6.84
N THR A 441 28.11 2.74 -7.55
CA THR A 441 27.85 1.61 -8.46
C THR A 441 28.23 0.24 -7.88
N GLN A 442 28.50 0.17 -6.57
CA GLN A 442 29.10 -0.93 -5.80
C GLN A 442 30.62 -1.12 -5.95
N LYS A 443 31.38 -0.53 -5.02
CA LYS A 443 32.59 -1.03 -4.31
C LYS A 443 33.29 0.16 -3.64
N PRO A 444 33.92 0.01 -2.45
CA PRO A 444 34.16 -1.24 -1.71
C PRO A 444 33.07 -1.63 -0.69
N MET A 445 32.12 -0.75 -0.33
CA MET A 445 31.15 -1.02 0.75
C MET A 445 29.85 -1.72 0.32
N GLY A 446 29.71 -2.11 -0.95
CA GLY A 446 28.49 -2.77 -1.45
C GLY A 446 27.25 -1.87 -1.51
N LEU A 447 27.39 -0.56 -1.28
CA LEU A 447 26.29 0.40 -1.32
C LEU A 447 25.98 0.79 -2.78
N GLU A 448 24.74 0.58 -3.19
CA GLU A 448 24.20 1.11 -4.45
C GLU A 448 23.57 2.48 -4.15
N GLY A 449 24.00 3.51 -4.86
CA GLY A 449 23.48 4.86 -4.66
C GLY A 449 22.02 4.98 -5.10
N TYR A 450 21.25 5.85 -4.44
CA TYR A 450 19.80 5.97 -4.67
C TYR A 450 19.44 6.20 -6.14
N LEU A 451 20.14 7.11 -6.82
CA LEU A 451 19.84 7.44 -8.22
C LEU A 451 20.32 6.34 -9.18
N THR A 452 21.45 5.68 -8.89
CA THR A 452 21.90 4.50 -9.63
C THR A 452 20.91 3.35 -9.53
N ALA A 453 20.37 3.10 -8.33
CA ALA A 453 19.33 2.11 -8.11
C ALA A 453 18.04 2.43 -8.90
N LEU A 454 17.66 3.71 -9.00
CA LEU A 454 16.52 4.15 -9.80
C LEU A 454 16.77 3.96 -11.30
N GLU A 455 17.95 4.33 -11.80
CA GLU A 455 18.36 4.10 -13.20
C GLU A 455 18.33 2.61 -13.57
N ARG A 456 18.73 1.73 -12.65
CA ARG A 456 18.72 0.27 -12.82
C ARG A 456 17.38 -0.39 -12.51
N GLN A 457 16.38 0.39 -12.10
CA GLN A 457 15.05 -0.08 -11.67
C GLN A 457 15.11 -1.17 -10.58
N SER A 458 16.09 -1.08 -9.68
CA SER A 458 16.29 -1.97 -8.54
C SER A 458 14.99 -2.10 -7.73
N LYS A 459 14.70 -3.31 -7.22
CA LYS A 459 13.47 -3.57 -6.45
C LYS A 459 13.55 -2.90 -5.07
N GLY A 460 12.40 -2.53 -4.51
CA GLY A 460 12.28 -2.03 -3.13
C GLY A 460 12.29 -0.50 -3.00
N TRP A 461 12.94 0.23 -3.90
CA TRP A 461 13.08 1.69 -3.79
C TRP A 461 11.77 2.48 -3.94
N PHE A 462 11.61 3.54 -3.14
CA PHE A 462 10.41 4.38 -3.10
C PHE A 462 10.05 4.97 -4.48
N PHE A 463 11.00 5.62 -5.14
CA PHE A 463 10.76 6.27 -6.44
C PHE A 463 10.83 5.34 -7.65
N ARG A 464 10.93 4.01 -7.46
CA ARG A 464 11.14 3.04 -8.54
C ARG A 464 10.11 3.16 -9.67
N PHE A 465 8.85 3.41 -9.33
CA PHE A 465 7.74 3.48 -10.28
C PHE A 465 7.31 4.91 -10.63
N LYS A 466 8.08 5.93 -10.22
CA LYS A 466 7.78 7.33 -10.49
C LYS A 466 7.92 7.65 -11.98
N THR A 467 6.93 8.33 -12.55
CA THR A 467 6.90 8.71 -13.97
C THR A 467 6.95 10.22 -14.23
N PHE A 468 6.87 11.05 -13.19
CA PHE A 468 6.86 12.52 -13.29
C PHE A 468 8.18 13.12 -12.75
N PRO A 469 8.60 14.31 -13.22
CA PRO A 469 9.86 14.92 -12.80
C PRO A 469 9.80 15.42 -11.35
N VAL A 470 10.94 15.33 -10.65
CA VAL A 470 11.13 15.86 -9.30
C VAL A 470 12.51 16.48 -9.16
N THR A 471 12.74 17.25 -8.10
CA THR A 471 14.09 17.60 -7.67
C THR A 471 14.42 16.77 -6.44
N TYR A 472 15.35 15.83 -6.59
CA TYR A 472 15.83 15.02 -5.47
C TYR A 472 16.67 15.88 -4.54
N PHE A 473 16.60 15.59 -3.24
CA PHE A 473 17.49 16.15 -2.25
C PHE A 473 18.16 15.04 -1.44
N LEU A 474 19.39 15.34 -1.00
CA LEU A 474 20.04 14.68 0.11
C LEU A 474 20.38 15.76 1.14
N ILE A 475 19.88 15.60 2.36
CA ILE A 475 20.17 16.52 3.47
C ILE A 475 21.00 15.75 4.49
N LEU A 476 22.20 16.25 4.82
CA LEU A 476 23.09 15.70 5.83
C LEU A 476 23.04 16.54 7.11
N ASP A 477 23.09 15.87 8.26
CA ASP A 477 23.34 16.51 9.55
C ASP A 477 24.82 16.91 9.67
N THR A 478 25.06 18.17 9.97
CA THR A 478 26.39 18.76 10.19
C THR A 478 27.04 18.25 11.46
N VAL A 479 26.28 17.66 12.39
CA VAL A 479 26.78 17.04 13.61
C VAL A 479 26.75 15.51 13.47
N PRO A 480 27.90 14.83 13.59
CA PRO A 480 27.97 13.39 13.40
C PRO A 480 27.30 12.64 14.55
N TYR A 481 26.91 11.39 14.29
CA TYR A 481 26.31 10.46 15.27
C TYR A 481 24.97 10.91 15.89
N ARG A 482 24.31 11.93 15.33
CA ARG A 482 22.95 12.30 15.74
C ARG A 482 21.92 11.33 15.17
N SER A 483 20.84 11.10 15.91
CA SER A 483 19.71 10.31 15.41
C SER A 483 19.04 10.99 14.21
N GLN A 484 18.48 10.19 13.31
CA GLN A 484 17.64 10.66 12.20
C GLN A 484 16.41 11.42 12.65
N SER A 485 15.90 11.17 13.87
CA SER A 485 14.79 11.94 14.44
C SER A 485 15.14 13.42 14.60
N VAL A 486 16.38 13.74 14.99
CA VAL A 486 16.84 15.13 15.15
C VAL A 486 16.90 15.84 13.81
N LEU A 487 17.48 15.18 12.79
CA LEU A 487 17.51 15.71 11.43
C LEU A 487 16.09 15.91 10.90
N ALA A 488 15.23 14.89 11.01
CA ALA A 488 13.85 14.92 10.55
C ALA A 488 13.06 16.07 11.16
N ARG A 489 13.21 16.28 12.48
CA ARG A 489 12.53 17.35 13.21
C ARG A 489 12.99 18.74 12.78
N ASN A 490 14.29 18.92 12.56
CA ASN A 490 14.83 20.19 12.08
C ASN A 490 14.39 20.50 10.64
N VAL A 491 14.36 19.50 9.76
CA VAL A 491 13.84 19.64 8.39
C VAL A 491 12.34 19.92 8.41
N ALA A 492 11.57 19.24 9.26
CA ALA A 492 10.14 19.49 9.46
C ALA A 492 9.87 20.90 9.98
N TRP A 493 10.69 21.41 10.90
CA TRP A 493 10.60 22.80 11.36
C TRP A 493 10.86 23.80 10.22
N ALA A 494 11.87 23.58 9.38
CA ALA A 494 12.11 24.39 8.19
C ALA A 494 10.91 24.38 7.22
N ALA A 495 10.28 23.22 7.03
CA ALA A 495 9.06 23.08 6.23
C ALA A 495 7.88 23.87 6.80
N LEU A 496 7.65 23.77 8.12
CA LEU A 496 6.58 24.49 8.80
C LEU A 496 6.76 26.01 8.71
N ARG A 497 8.00 26.50 8.82
CA ARG A 497 8.32 27.92 8.63
C ARG A 497 8.10 28.37 7.19
N ALA A 498 8.58 27.60 6.22
CA ALA A 498 8.36 27.89 4.80
C ALA A 498 6.87 27.91 4.42
N GLY A 499 6.06 27.08 5.09
CA GLY A 499 4.60 27.04 4.93
C GLY A 499 3.83 28.13 5.69
N GLY A 500 4.51 29.00 6.45
CA GLY A 500 3.90 30.07 7.25
C GLY A 500 3.17 29.60 8.51
N HIS A 501 3.47 28.40 9.01
CA HIS A 501 2.82 27.83 10.21
C HIS A 501 3.59 28.09 11.51
N ALA A 502 4.88 28.44 11.39
CA ALA A 502 5.83 28.55 12.49
C ALA A 502 6.72 29.77 12.33
N ASP A 503 7.11 30.38 13.46
CA ASP A 503 8.00 31.53 13.52
C ASP A 503 9.05 31.43 14.65
N GLY A 504 10.22 32.01 14.38
CA GLY A 504 11.34 32.10 15.31
C GLY A 504 12.07 30.77 15.55
N GLU A 505 12.73 30.68 16.70
CA GLU A 505 13.49 29.47 17.09
C GLU A 505 12.58 28.30 17.44
N TYR A 506 13.08 27.10 17.14
CA TYR A 506 12.43 25.83 17.44
C TYR A 506 12.26 25.65 18.95
N THR A 507 11.04 25.28 19.35
CA THR A 507 10.75 24.68 20.66
C THR A 507 9.71 23.58 20.44
N LEU A 508 9.69 22.55 21.29
CA LEU A 508 8.76 21.44 21.14
C LEU A 508 7.29 21.92 21.12
N ARG A 509 6.93 22.85 22.00
CA ARG A 509 5.58 23.44 22.05
C ARG A 509 5.22 24.19 20.77
N LYS A 510 6.12 25.03 20.24
CA LYS A 510 5.86 25.75 18.97
C LYS A 510 5.74 24.78 17.80
N TYR A 511 6.56 23.73 17.80
CA TYR A 511 6.49 22.67 16.80
C TYR A 511 5.13 21.97 16.82
N ALA A 512 4.65 21.56 18.00
CA ALA A 512 3.35 20.92 18.16
C ALA A 512 2.22 21.81 17.63
N VAL A 513 2.18 23.09 18.04
CA VAL A 513 1.16 24.05 17.59
C VAL A 513 1.20 24.27 16.07
N ALA A 514 2.39 24.41 15.49
CA ALA A 514 2.54 24.60 14.05
C ALA A 514 2.15 23.34 13.26
N SER A 515 2.54 22.17 13.76
CA SER A 515 2.16 20.87 13.19
C SER A 515 0.64 20.68 13.21
N ASP A 516 -0.02 20.99 14.32
CA ASP A 516 -1.48 20.87 14.45
C ASP A 516 -2.22 21.83 13.52
N LYS A 517 -1.71 23.05 13.32
CA LYS A 517 -2.26 24.00 12.33
C LYS A 517 -2.18 23.45 10.91
N LEU A 518 -1.02 22.93 10.52
CA LEU A 518 -0.83 22.31 9.21
C LEU A 518 -1.74 21.08 9.06
N PHE A 519 -1.77 20.21 10.07
CA PHE A 519 -2.58 19.00 10.10
C PHE A 519 -4.07 19.34 9.94
N ALA A 520 -4.61 20.28 10.71
CA ALA A 520 -6.01 20.70 10.62
C ALA A 520 -6.35 21.35 9.27
N ARG A 521 -5.41 22.09 8.66
CA ARG A 521 -5.58 22.63 7.30
C ARG A 521 -5.66 21.49 6.27
N CYS A 522 -4.69 20.57 6.30
CA CYS A 522 -4.63 19.45 5.37
C CYS A 522 -5.78 18.46 5.56
N ALA A 523 -6.19 18.18 6.81
CA ALA A 523 -7.35 17.36 7.10
C ALA A 523 -8.63 17.99 6.53
N ARG A 524 -8.86 19.30 6.70
CA ARG A 524 -9.99 19.99 6.06
C ARG A 524 -9.95 19.92 4.53
N GLU A 525 -8.79 20.07 3.91
CA GLU A 525 -8.67 19.94 2.45
C GLU A 525 -8.94 18.49 1.98
N ARG A 526 -8.35 17.50 2.66
CA ARG A 526 -8.36 16.09 2.26
C ARG A 526 -9.64 15.35 2.65
N LEU A 527 -10.26 15.72 3.77
CA LEU A 527 -11.44 15.07 4.35
C LEU A 527 -12.68 15.96 4.35
N GLY A 528 -12.60 17.22 3.91
CA GLY A 528 -13.75 18.15 3.92
C GLY A 528 -14.91 17.78 3.01
N TRP A 529 -14.78 16.72 2.20
CA TRP A 529 -15.89 16.13 1.45
C TRP A 529 -16.71 15.12 2.27
N MET A 530 -16.18 14.66 3.41
CA MET A 530 -16.89 13.79 4.36
C MET A 530 -17.82 14.62 5.26
N PRO A 531 -18.96 14.07 5.70
CA PRO A 531 -19.83 14.75 6.66
C PRO A 531 -19.10 15.07 7.97
N GLU A 532 -19.51 16.15 8.61
CA GLU A 532 -18.99 16.59 9.91
C GLU A 532 -19.24 15.51 10.98
N GLY A 533 -18.26 15.29 11.87
CA GLY A 533 -18.34 14.32 12.97
C GLY A 533 -17.78 12.91 12.67
N LEU A 534 -17.43 12.60 11.42
CA LEU A 534 -16.86 11.29 11.04
C LEU A 534 -15.34 11.24 11.00
N TRP A 535 -14.70 12.40 11.21
CA TRP A 535 -13.26 12.50 11.32
C TRP A 535 -12.93 13.55 12.38
N GLU A 536 -12.11 13.14 13.35
CA GLU A 536 -11.53 14.03 14.36
C GLU A 536 -10.05 14.19 14.07
N THR A 537 -9.54 15.40 14.30
CA THR A 537 -8.09 15.65 14.23
C THR A 537 -7.48 15.29 15.57
N THR A 538 -6.66 14.24 15.64
CA THR A 538 -5.79 14.00 16.78
C THR A 538 -4.71 15.09 16.79
N LYS A 539 -4.74 15.96 17.80
CA LYS A 539 -3.74 17.02 17.95
C LYS A 539 -2.51 16.46 18.63
N LEU A 540 -1.35 16.78 18.10
CA LEU A 540 -0.06 16.46 18.72
C LEU A 540 0.10 17.20 20.05
N GLN A 541 -0.49 18.40 20.18
CA GLN A 541 -0.51 19.14 21.44
C GLN A 541 -1.22 18.39 22.57
N ASP A 542 -2.20 17.52 22.28
CA ASP A 542 -2.91 16.77 23.31
C ASP A 542 -2.08 15.58 23.84
N GLN A 543 -0.93 15.30 23.20
CA GLN A 543 0.00 14.20 23.54
C GLN A 543 1.29 14.68 24.20
N ILE A 544 1.51 16.00 24.33
CA ILE A 544 2.69 16.66 24.89
C ILE A 544 2.27 17.51 26.08
#